data_AF-A0A257MXS7-F1
#
_entry.id   AF-A0A257MXS7-F1
#
_cell.length_a   1.000
_cell.length_b   1.000
_cell.length_c   1.000
_cell.angle_alpha   90.00
_cell.angle_beta   90.00
_cell.angle_gamma   90.00
#
_symmetry.space_group_name_H-M   'P 1'
#
loop_
_entity.id
_entity.type
_entity.pdbx_description
1 polymer ?
#
loop_
_entity_poly.entity_id
_entity_poly.type
_entity_poly.pdbx_seq_one_letter_code
_entity_poly.pdbx_strand_id
1 'polypeptide(L)'
;FNYLFNLEVIVHPMARRGVEQAENYFQLWAVLVNSIGFLAGIALFIMFARPVSHGLADLVIGRVVPQESLTFLRKRCLLLGQYVALISACIWIVAGPIYPVMIGALEFRDYVYFITSLAMCGVFVATYPFLAVTWLCTHVFYPAFITPGSVAADDVATLTRVDSWRWRYLAMAGAFPMIVLALGIILGPSVGSRWASILLGIFGFVGFSGFISALWLFQGIQSDIVLLKEATLAYGTKLDNQEVKRG
;
A
#
# COMPACT_ATOMS: atom_id res chain seq x y z
N PHE A 1 -15.50 1.03 -3.18
CA PHE A 1 -15.51 0.66 -4.62
C PHE A 1 -15.88 -0.80 -4.81
N ASN A 2 -15.01 -1.76 -4.44
CA ASN A 2 -15.23 -3.20 -4.73
C ASN A 2 -16.61 -3.73 -4.31
N TYR A 3 -17.03 -3.49 -3.06
CA TYR A 3 -18.36 -3.91 -2.59
C TYR A 3 -19.51 -3.36 -3.44
N LEU A 4 -19.57 -2.03 -3.63
CA LEU A 4 -20.64 -1.37 -4.37
C LEU A 4 -20.64 -1.73 -5.86
N PHE A 5 -19.46 -1.82 -6.48
CA PHE A 5 -19.35 -2.23 -7.88
C PHE A 5 -19.87 -3.66 -8.07
N ASN A 6 -19.44 -4.60 -7.22
CA ASN A 6 -19.88 -5.98 -7.32
C ASN A 6 -21.38 -6.13 -7.01
N LEU A 7 -21.91 -5.36 -6.05
CA LEU A 7 -23.33 -5.36 -5.73
C LEU A 7 -24.17 -4.95 -6.95
N GLU A 8 -23.83 -3.83 -7.58
CA GLU A 8 -24.62 -3.27 -8.69
C GLU A 8 -24.42 -3.98 -10.02
N VAL A 9 -23.18 -4.37 -10.34
CA VAL A 9 -22.82 -4.90 -11.67
C VAL A 9 -22.99 -6.42 -11.74
N ILE A 10 -22.94 -7.12 -10.61
CA ILE A 10 -22.94 -8.60 -10.57
C ILE A 10 -24.14 -9.11 -9.76
N VAL A 11 -24.23 -8.74 -8.48
CA VAL A 11 -25.18 -9.36 -7.53
C VAL A 11 -26.64 -9.00 -7.85
N HIS A 12 -26.96 -7.71 -8.06
CA HIS A 12 -28.31 -7.30 -8.44
C HIS A 12 -28.77 -7.95 -9.77
N PRO A 13 -27.95 -7.98 -10.84
CA PRO A 13 -28.27 -8.75 -12.05
C PRO A 13 -28.41 -10.26 -11.84
N MET A 14 -27.65 -10.88 -10.94
CA MET A 14 -27.81 -12.30 -10.59
C MET A 14 -29.15 -12.57 -9.89
N ALA A 15 -29.54 -11.73 -8.93
CA ALA A 15 -30.82 -11.85 -8.24
C ALA A 15 -31.99 -11.75 -9.23
N ARG A 16 -31.92 -10.83 -10.19
CA ARG A 16 -32.92 -10.68 -11.27
C ARG A 16 -32.99 -11.89 -12.22
N ARG A 17 -31.91 -12.68 -12.32
CA ARG A 17 -31.84 -13.93 -13.11
C ARG A 17 -32.32 -15.17 -12.34
N GLY A 18 -32.80 -15.01 -11.11
CA GLY A 18 -33.36 -16.11 -10.29
C GLY A 18 -32.41 -16.66 -9.22
N VAL A 19 -31.26 -16.04 -8.98
CA VAL A 19 -30.36 -16.42 -7.86
C VAL A 19 -30.78 -15.67 -6.60
N GLU A 20 -31.90 -16.07 -6.00
CA GLU A 20 -32.56 -15.34 -4.90
C GLU A 20 -31.68 -15.10 -3.66
N GLN A 21 -30.71 -15.99 -3.40
CA GLN A 21 -29.82 -15.89 -2.23
C GLN A 21 -28.50 -15.16 -2.52
N ALA A 22 -28.24 -14.71 -3.76
CA ALA A 22 -26.96 -14.12 -4.15
C ALA A 22 -26.59 -12.90 -3.29
N GLU A 23 -27.57 -12.04 -2.98
CA GLU A 23 -27.35 -10.84 -2.18
C GLU A 23 -27.00 -11.18 -0.73
N ASN A 24 -27.77 -12.06 -0.09
CA ASN A 24 -27.53 -12.46 1.29
C ASN A 24 -26.16 -13.14 1.46
N TYR A 25 -25.79 -14.05 0.54
CA TYR A 25 -24.48 -14.66 0.56
C TYR A 25 -23.37 -13.63 0.32
N PHE A 26 -23.52 -12.77 -0.68
CA PHE A 26 -22.53 -11.73 -0.95
C PHE A 26 -22.33 -10.83 0.26
N GLN A 27 -23.40 -10.36 0.90
CA GLN A 27 -23.31 -9.50 2.08
C GLN A 27 -22.61 -10.20 3.25
N LEU A 28 -23.03 -11.43 3.59
CA LEU A 28 -22.44 -12.20 4.67
C LEU A 28 -20.93 -12.41 4.45
N TRP A 29 -20.55 -12.88 3.26
CA TRP A 29 -19.15 -13.15 2.93
C TRP A 29 -18.32 -11.89 2.77
N ALA A 30 -18.90 -10.79 2.28
CA ALA A 30 -18.24 -9.49 2.27
C ALA A 30 -17.93 -8.99 3.67
N VAL A 31 -18.86 -9.12 4.61
CA VAL A 31 -18.60 -8.72 5.99
C VAL A 31 -17.52 -9.61 6.60
N LEU A 32 -17.63 -10.94 6.47
CA LEU A 32 -16.68 -11.88 7.06
C LEU A 32 -15.26 -11.75 6.49
N VAL A 33 -15.13 -11.84 5.16
CA VAL A 33 -13.82 -11.82 4.48
C VAL A 33 -13.13 -10.48 4.69
N ASN A 34 -13.85 -9.35 4.60
CA ASN A 34 -13.25 -8.05 4.85
C ASN A 34 -12.88 -7.87 6.32
N SER A 35 -13.74 -8.25 7.27
CA SER A 35 -13.43 -8.10 8.70
C SER A 35 -12.20 -8.92 9.08
N ILE A 36 -12.15 -10.19 8.67
CA ILE A 36 -11.00 -11.07 8.93
C ILE A 36 -9.76 -10.53 8.22
N GLY A 37 -9.88 -10.14 6.95
CA GLY A 37 -8.77 -9.61 6.16
C GLY A 37 -8.18 -8.34 6.74
N PHE A 38 -9.01 -7.36 7.12
CA PHE A 38 -8.56 -6.11 7.72
C PHE A 38 -7.92 -6.34 9.08
N LEU A 39 -8.53 -7.14 9.96
CA LEU A 39 -7.96 -7.45 11.28
C LEU A 39 -6.63 -8.19 11.16
N ALA A 40 -6.54 -9.18 10.27
CA ALA A 40 -5.30 -9.90 10.00
C ALA A 40 -4.22 -8.97 9.43
N GLY A 41 -4.57 -8.11 8.47
CA GLY A 41 -3.66 -7.14 7.88
C GLY A 41 -3.10 -6.15 8.90
N ILE A 42 -3.96 -5.60 9.74
CA ILE A 42 -3.57 -4.70 10.84
C ILE A 42 -2.66 -5.43 11.83
N ALA A 43 -3.06 -6.62 12.28
CA ALA A 43 -2.27 -7.41 13.23
C ALA A 43 -0.87 -7.74 12.68
N LEU A 44 -0.80 -8.23 11.43
CA LEU A 44 0.47 -8.51 10.76
C LEU A 44 1.32 -7.26 10.63
N PHE A 45 0.75 -6.14 10.17
CA PHE A 45 1.50 -4.90 10.03
C PHE A 45 2.04 -4.40 11.36
N ILE A 46 1.23 -4.43 12.44
CA ILE A 46 1.68 -4.09 13.79
C ILE A 46 2.84 -5.00 14.21
N MET A 47 2.75 -6.31 13.98
CA MET A 47 3.85 -7.24 14.29
C MET A 47 5.14 -6.88 13.54
N PHE A 48 5.04 -6.48 12.26
CA PHE A 48 6.22 -6.09 11.47
C PHE A 48 6.80 -4.73 11.89
N ALA A 49 5.94 -3.77 12.24
CA ALA A 49 6.30 -2.42 12.66
C ALA A 49 6.81 -2.34 14.10
N ARG A 50 6.37 -3.24 14.99
CA ARG A 50 6.65 -3.22 16.43
C ARG A 50 8.14 -3.06 16.78
N PRO A 51 9.09 -3.78 16.15
CA PRO A 51 10.52 -3.59 16.45
C PRO A 51 11.00 -2.16 16.16
N VAL A 52 10.54 -1.56 15.06
CA VAL A 52 10.90 -0.19 14.67
C VAL A 52 10.30 0.81 15.65
N SER A 53 9.03 0.65 16.02
CA SER A 53 8.38 1.52 17.01
C SER A 53 9.02 1.44 18.40
N HIS A 54 9.35 0.24 18.86
CA HIS A 54 10.04 0.05 20.14
C HIS A 54 11.45 0.63 20.11
N GLY A 55 12.23 0.37 19.05
CA GLY A 55 13.57 0.92 18.91
C GLY A 55 13.58 2.45 18.87
N LEU A 56 12.59 3.06 18.20
CA LEU A 56 12.41 4.51 18.22
C LEU A 56 12.06 5.03 19.62
N ALA A 57 11.14 4.34 20.32
CA ALA A 57 10.78 4.71 21.69
C ALA A 57 11.98 4.65 22.64
N ASP A 58 12.81 3.60 22.54
CA ASP A 58 14.05 3.44 23.31
C ASP A 58 15.04 4.60 23.05
N LEU A 59 15.19 5.03 21.80
CA LEU A 59 16.03 6.20 21.45
C LEU A 59 15.47 7.51 22.01
N VAL A 60 14.15 7.72 21.93
CA VAL A 60 13.49 8.95 22.44
C VAL A 60 13.68 9.09 23.96
N ILE A 61 13.67 7.98 24.70
CA ILE A 61 13.92 7.98 26.16
C ILE A 61 15.41 7.93 26.53
N GLY A 62 16.31 8.03 25.55
CA GLY A 62 17.76 8.11 25.76
C GLY A 62 18.45 6.79 26.10
N ARG A 63 17.84 5.64 25.79
CA ARG A 63 18.51 4.33 25.99
C ARG A 63 19.60 4.14 24.95
N VAL A 64 20.70 3.54 25.40
CA VAL A 64 21.80 3.14 24.51
C VAL A 64 21.36 1.93 23.71
N VAL A 65 21.15 2.11 22.42
CA VAL A 65 20.83 1.03 21.48
C VAL A 65 22.13 0.59 20.79
N PRO A 66 22.50 -0.70 20.82
CA PRO A 66 23.69 -1.20 20.15
C PRO A 66 23.70 -0.91 18.64
N GLN A 67 24.89 -0.68 18.07
CA GLN A 67 25.05 -0.34 16.65
C GLN A 67 24.50 -1.41 15.68
N GLU A 68 24.64 -2.68 16.05
CA GLU A 68 24.06 -3.80 15.29
C GLU A 68 22.52 -3.71 15.27
N SER A 69 21.90 -3.42 16.41
CA SER A 69 20.46 -3.22 16.53
C SER A 69 20.00 -2.00 15.71
N LEU A 70 20.73 -0.89 15.74
CA LEU A 70 20.42 0.29 14.91
C LEU A 70 20.45 -0.03 13.42
N THR A 71 21.45 -0.78 12.96
CA THR A 71 21.55 -1.21 11.55
C THR A 71 20.36 -2.07 11.14
N PHE A 72 19.97 -3.03 12.00
CA PHE A 72 18.77 -3.83 11.78
C PHE A 72 17.49 -2.97 11.72
N LEU A 73 17.32 -2.04 12.65
CA LEU A 73 16.15 -1.17 12.74
C LEU A 73 16.03 -0.23 11.54
N ARG A 74 17.15 0.35 11.08
CA ARG A 74 17.21 1.18 9.87
C ARG A 74 16.74 0.42 8.64
N LYS A 75 17.32 -0.75 8.38
CA LYS A 75 16.94 -1.60 7.24
C LYS A 75 15.48 -2.02 7.32
N ARG A 76 15.01 -2.44 8.49
CA ARG A 76 13.61 -2.84 8.69
C ARG A 76 12.65 -1.66 8.50
N CYS A 77 13.01 -0.47 8.99
CA CYS A 77 12.25 0.76 8.80
C CYS A 77 12.06 1.06 7.31
N LEU A 78 13.13 1.04 6.51
CA LEU A 78 13.03 1.29 5.06
C LEU A 78 12.18 0.26 4.30
N LEU A 79 12.06 -0.97 4.82
CA LEU A 79 11.28 -2.05 4.21
C LEU A 79 9.81 -2.10 4.66
N LEU A 80 9.41 -1.33 5.68
CA LEU A 80 8.03 -1.37 6.19
C LEU A 80 6.98 -1.02 5.13
N GLY A 81 7.29 -0.07 4.25
CA GLY A 81 6.42 0.27 3.12
C GLY A 81 6.16 -0.94 2.22
N GLN A 82 7.20 -1.72 1.92
CA GLN A 82 7.07 -2.93 1.10
C GLN A 82 6.32 -4.04 1.84
N TYR A 83 6.48 -4.17 3.16
CA TYR A 83 5.73 -5.14 3.95
C TYR A 83 4.23 -4.84 3.96
N VAL A 84 3.83 -3.59 4.17
CA VAL A 84 2.38 -3.24 4.14
C VAL A 84 1.77 -3.48 2.75
N ALA A 85 2.53 -3.21 1.69
CA ALA A 85 2.09 -3.49 0.32
C ALA A 85 1.89 -4.99 0.08
N LEU A 86 2.86 -5.81 0.51
CA LEU A 86 2.81 -7.26 0.34
C LEU A 86 1.68 -7.88 1.16
N ILE A 87 1.54 -7.49 2.42
CA ILE A 87 0.43 -7.93 3.30
C ILE A 87 -0.91 -7.64 2.63
N SER A 88 -1.07 -6.39 2.15
CA SER A 88 -2.28 -5.98 1.44
C SER A 88 -2.52 -6.85 0.20
N ALA A 89 -1.52 -6.99 -0.67
CA ALA A 89 -1.64 -7.80 -1.88
C ALA A 89 -2.00 -9.27 -1.58
N CYS A 90 -1.36 -9.89 -0.58
CA CYS A 90 -1.64 -11.27 -0.18
C CYS A 90 -3.08 -11.45 0.31
N ILE A 91 -3.58 -10.53 1.15
CA ILE A 91 -4.97 -10.59 1.64
C ILE A 91 -5.94 -10.50 0.47
N TRP A 92 -5.71 -9.61 -0.48
CA TRP A 92 -6.57 -9.45 -1.65
C TRP A 92 -6.51 -10.65 -2.60
N ILE A 93 -5.33 -11.24 -2.82
CA ILE A 93 -5.18 -12.47 -3.61
C ILE A 93 -5.97 -13.63 -3.00
N VAL A 94 -5.91 -13.78 -1.67
CA VAL A 94 -6.65 -14.84 -0.95
C VAL A 94 -8.15 -14.57 -0.96
N ALA A 95 -8.57 -13.31 -0.79
CA ALA A 95 -9.98 -12.92 -0.79
C ALA A 95 -10.66 -13.20 -2.13
N GLY A 96 -9.92 -13.07 -3.24
CA GLY A 96 -10.49 -13.12 -4.59
C GLY A 96 -11.28 -14.37 -4.93
N PRO A 97 -10.70 -15.57 -4.78
CA PRO A 97 -11.42 -16.82 -5.05
C PRO A 97 -12.55 -17.10 -4.06
N ILE A 98 -12.48 -16.60 -2.82
CA ILE A 98 -13.47 -16.91 -1.78
C ILE A 98 -14.86 -16.39 -2.20
N TYR A 99 -14.94 -15.16 -2.71
CA TYR A 99 -16.22 -14.56 -3.05
C TYR A 99 -17.00 -15.30 -4.16
N PRO A 100 -16.43 -15.59 -5.35
CA PRO A 100 -17.11 -16.40 -6.37
C PRO A 100 -17.53 -17.77 -5.86
N VAL A 101 -16.65 -18.47 -5.13
CA VAL A 101 -16.95 -19.81 -4.60
C VAL A 101 -18.16 -19.79 -3.67
N MET A 102 -18.26 -18.77 -2.82
CA MET A 102 -19.33 -18.68 -1.84
C MET A 102 -20.67 -18.17 -2.40
N ILE A 103 -20.66 -17.38 -3.48
CA ILE A 103 -21.88 -16.92 -4.17
C ILE A 103 -22.43 -18.01 -5.10
N GLY A 104 -21.57 -18.93 -5.58
CA GLY A 104 -21.94 -20.04 -6.45
C GLY A 104 -21.46 -19.85 -7.88
N ALA A 105 -22.03 -20.61 -8.82
CA ALA A 105 -21.59 -20.61 -10.22
C ALA A 105 -21.88 -19.25 -10.90
N LEU A 106 -20.86 -18.39 -10.95
CA LEU A 106 -20.87 -17.17 -11.74
C LEU A 106 -20.77 -17.53 -13.23
N GLU A 107 -21.48 -16.79 -14.09
CA GLU A 107 -21.16 -16.77 -15.50
C GLU A 107 -19.72 -16.25 -15.69
N PHE A 108 -19.03 -16.70 -16.73
CA PHE A 108 -17.65 -16.31 -17.00
C PHE A 108 -17.46 -14.78 -17.03
N ARG A 109 -18.42 -14.06 -17.59
CA ARG A 109 -18.44 -12.59 -17.62
C ARG A 109 -18.43 -11.98 -16.21
N ASP A 110 -19.29 -12.48 -15.33
CA ASP A 110 -19.43 -11.98 -13.95
C ASP A 110 -18.18 -12.31 -13.13
N TYR A 111 -17.61 -13.50 -13.33
CA TYR A 111 -16.33 -13.89 -12.74
C TYR A 111 -15.19 -12.94 -13.14
N VAL A 112 -15.07 -12.61 -14.43
CA VAL A 112 -14.05 -11.67 -14.92
C VAL A 112 -14.23 -10.28 -14.32
N TYR A 113 -15.45 -9.75 -14.24
CA TYR A 113 -15.69 -8.46 -13.59
C TYR A 113 -15.36 -8.49 -12.10
N PHE A 114 -15.68 -9.58 -11.41
CA PHE A 114 -15.41 -9.73 -10.00
C PHE A 114 -13.90 -9.74 -9.71
N ILE A 115 -13.14 -10.58 -10.42
CA ILE A 115 -11.68 -10.66 -10.27
C ILE A 115 -11.02 -9.34 -10.66
N THR A 116 -11.52 -8.67 -11.70
CA THR A 116 -11.00 -7.36 -12.14
C THR A 116 -11.20 -6.29 -11.08
N SER A 117 -12.43 -6.15 -10.55
CA SER A 117 -12.75 -5.14 -9.53
C SER A 117 -11.97 -5.38 -8.24
N LEU A 118 -11.73 -6.65 -7.91
CA LEU A 118 -10.98 -7.09 -6.75
C LEU A 118 -9.48 -6.83 -6.92
N ALA A 119 -8.89 -7.19 -8.05
CA ALA A 119 -7.49 -6.91 -8.38
C ALA A 119 -7.21 -5.40 -8.33
N MET A 120 -8.10 -4.57 -8.91
CA MET A 120 -7.99 -3.11 -8.85
C MET A 120 -8.00 -2.58 -7.42
N CYS A 121 -8.91 -3.09 -6.59
CA CYS A 121 -8.97 -2.68 -5.19
C CYS A 121 -7.73 -3.15 -4.41
N GLY A 122 -7.20 -4.33 -4.70
CA GLY A 122 -5.98 -4.84 -4.09
C GLY A 122 -4.74 -4.02 -4.44
N VAL A 123 -4.58 -3.66 -5.71
CA VAL A 123 -3.51 -2.74 -6.15
C VAL A 123 -3.63 -1.40 -5.42
N PHE A 124 -4.84 -0.83 -5.35
CA PHE A 124 -5.08 0.43 -4.66
C PHE A 124 -4.71 0.35 -3.16
N VAL A 125 -5.22 -0.67 -2.46
CA VAL A 125 -4.97 -0.87 -1.03
C VAL A 125 -3.50 -1.19 -0.75
N ALA A 126 -2.74 -1.74 -1.70
CA ALA A 126 -1.29 -1.91 -1.54
C ALA A 126 -0.52 -0.58 -1.77
N THR A 127 -0.92 0.20 -2.77
CA THR A 127 -0.17 1.38 -3.21
C THR A 127 -0.18 2.55 -2.23
N TYR A 128 -1.34 2.92 -1.69
CA TYR A 128 -1.41 4.10 -0.81
C TYR A 128 -0.70 3.89 0.53
N PRO A 129 -0.91 2.77 1.23
CA PRO A 129 -0.14 2.45 2.43
C PRO A 129 1.35 2.32 2.15
N PHE A 130 1.77 1.76 1.00
CA PHE A 130 3.18 1.75 0.62
C PHE A 130 3.75 3.16 0.62
N LEU A 131 3.11 4.10 -0.09
CA LEU A 131 3.61 5.47 -0.22
C LEU A 131 3.60 6.19 1.13
N ALA A 132 2.51 6.07 1.90
CA ALA A 132 2.38 6.72 3.20
C ALA A 132 3.39 6.20 4.23
N VAL A 133 3.54 4.87 4.34
CA VAL A 133 4.49 4.25 5.28
C VAL A 133 5.93 4.53 4.84
N THR A 134 6.22 4.45 3.54
CA THR A 134 7.56 4.76 3.03
C THR A 134 7.94 6.21 3.33
N TRP A 135 7.03 7.16 3.08
CA TRP A 135 7.23 8.56 3.42
C TRP A 135 7.47 8.75 4.91
N LEU A 136 6.65 8.15 5.78
CA LEU A 136 6.85 8.25 7.23
C LEU A 136 8.22 7.67 7.65
N CYS A 137 8.60 6.55 7.06
CA CYS A 137 9.88 5.90 7.31
C CYS A 137 11.06 6.74 6.83
N THR A 138 11.03 7.37 5.65
CA THR A 138 12.14 8.20 5.14
C THR A 138 12.20 9.57 5.81
N HIS A 139 11.04 10.14 6.13
CA HIS A 139 10.94 11.52 6.60
C HIS A 139 11.09 11.66 8.12
N VAL A 140 10.56 10.68 8.88
CA VAL A 140 10.47 10.80 10.35
C VAL A 140 11.31 9.74 11.06
N PHE A 141 11.12 8.46 10.72
CA PHE A 141 11.70 7.38 11.52
C PHE A 141 13.18 7.13 11.19
N TYR A 142 13.54 7.05 9.92
CA TYR A 142 14.91 6.77 9.50
C TYR A 142 15.91 7.83 10.00
N PRO A 143 15.64 9.15 9.88
CA PRO A 143 16.55 10.17 10.41
C PRO A 143 16.83 10.02 11.91
N ALA A 144 15.85 9.59 12.70
CA ALA A 144 16.01 9.38 14.14
C ALA A 144 16.96 8.20 14.47
N PHE A 145 17.14 7.24 13.56
CA PHE A 145 18.06 6.12 13.72
C PHE A 145 19.50 6.43 13.25
N ILE A 146 19.75 7.61 12.67
CA ILE A 146 21.09 8.01 12.23
C ILE A 146 21.86 8.56 13.42
N THR A 147 22.90 7.85 13.84
CA THR A 147 23.85 8.33 14.85
C THR A 147 25.13 8.81 14.14
N PRO A 148 25.80 9.88 14.62
CA PRO A 148 27.09 10.28 14.07
C PRO A 148 28.07 9.10 14.06
N GLY A 149 28.59 8.75 12.88
CA GLY A 149 29.55 7.66 12.70
C GLY A 149 28.95 6.25 12.51
N SER A 150 27.63 6.07 12.56
CA SER A 150 26.97 4.74 12.44
C SER A 150 26.51 4.36 11.04
N VAL A 151 27.02 5.04 10.01
CA VAL A 151 26.45 4.97 8.67
C VAL A 151 27.06 3.81 7.89
N ALA A 152 26.23 2.86 7.48
CA ALA A 152 26.65 1.67 6.74
C ALA A 152 26.37 1.84 5.24
N ALA A 153 27.32 1.43 4.39
CA ALA A 153 27.16 1.40 2.93
C ALA A 153 25.91 0.60 2.48
N ASP A 154 25.50 -0.40 3.27
CA ASP A 154 24.30 -1.21 3.06
C ASP A 154 22.98 -0.41 3.07
N ASP A 155 22.95 0.73 3.76
CA ASP A 155 21.78 1.60 3.80
C ASP A 155 21.53 2.27 2.44
N VAL A 156 22.60 2.61 1.69
CA VAL A 156 22.50 3.18 0.33
C VAL A 156 21.84 2.21 -0.64
N ALA A 157 22.20 0.93 -0.56
CA ALA A 157 21.61 -0.11 -1.39
C ALA A 157 20.10 -0.25 -1.09
N THR A 158 19.72 -0.22 0.18
CA THR A 158 18.31 -0.30 0.60
C THR A 158 17.51 0.93 0.15
N LEU A 159 18.05 2.14 0.34
CA LEU A 159 17.45 3.40 -0.12
C LEU A 159 17.28 3.41 -1.66
N THR A 160 18.23 2.86 -2.40
CA THR A 160 18.15 2.75 -3.87
C THR A 160 17.06 1.77 -4.31
N ARG A 161 16.86 0.66 -3.58
CA ARG A 161 15.75 -0.26 -3.85
C ARG A 161 14.40 0.41 -3.61
N VAL A 162 14.26 1.13 -2.48
CA VAL A 162 13.02 1.89 -2.18
C VAL A 162 12.72 2.92 -3.27
N ASP A 163 13.74 3.66 -3.73
CA ASP A 163 13.59 4.63 -4.82
C ASP A 163 13.12 3.98 -6.14
N SER A 164 13.63 2.78 -6.46
CA SER A 164 13.19 2.05 -7.66
C SER A 164 11.73 1.59 -7.61
N TRP A 165 11.22 1.27 -6.41
CA TRP A 165 9.84 0.82 -6.23
C TRP A 165 8.85 1.97 -6.30
N ARG A 166 9.26 3.14 -5.80
CA ARG A 166 8.45 4.35 -5.74
C ARG A 166 7.76 4.70 -7.07
N TRP A 167 8.48 4.62 -8.19
CA TRP A 167 7.91 4.86 -9.53
C TRP A 167 6.85 3.84 -9.93
N ARG A 168 7.04 2.56 -9.58
CA ARG A 168 6.05 1.50 -9.86
C ARG A 168 4.75 1.76 -9.10
N TYR A 169 4.86 2.15 -7.83
CA TYR A 169 3.70 2.48 -7.01
C TYR A 169 3.00 3.77 -7.47
N LEU A 170 3.73 4.78 -7.92
CA LEU A 170 3.14 5.97 -8.51
C LEU A 170 2.35 5.65 -9.80
N ALA A 171 2.93 4.83 -10.69
CA ALA A 171 2.25 4.39 -11.91
C ALA A 171 0.94 3.63 -11.57
N MET A 172 0.98 2.75 -10.56
CA MET A 172 -0.23 2.06 -10.07
C MET A 172 -1.26 3.03 -9.48
N ALA A 173 -0.84 4.08 -8.77
CA ALA A 173 -1.74 5.11 -8.26
C ALA A 173 -2.44 5.88 -9.38
N GLY A 174 -1.70 6.24 -10.44
CA GLY A 174 -2.23 6.95 -11.61
C GLY A 174 -3.14 6.11 -12.49
N ALA A 175 -2.95 4.78 -12.53
CA ALA A 175 -3.81 3.88 -13.29
C ALA A 175 -5.26 3.85 -12.77
N PHE A 176 -5.46 4.03 -11.46
CA PHE A 176 -6.79 3.93 -10.84
C PHE A 176 -7.82 4.95 -11.37
N PRO A 177 -7.58 6.28 -11.35
CA PRO A 177 -8.55 7.23 -11.90
C PRO A 177 -8.81 7.01 -13.40
N MET A 178 -7.80 6.58 -14.16
CA MET A 178 -7.96 6.26 -15.60
C MET A 178 -8.89 5.06 -15.81
N ILE A 179 -8.75 4.02 -14.98
CA ILE A 179 -9.62 2.85 -15.01
C ILE A 179 -11.05 3.22 -14.63
N VAL A 180 -11.24 4.00 -13.55
CA VAL A 180 -12.58 4.43 -13.13
C VAL A 180 -13.26 5.24 -14.23
N LEU A 181 -12.51 6.13 -14.90
CA LEU A 181 -12.99 6.89 -16.04
C LEU A 181 -13.36 5.98 -17.22
N ALA A 182 -12.49 5.03 -17.58
CA ALA A 182 -12.75 4.07 -18.66
C ALA A 182 -13.99 3.21 -18.39
N LEU A 183 -14.13 2.68 -17.18
CA LEU A 183 -15.31 1.93 -16.76
C LEU A 183 -16.57 2.80 -16.79
N GLY A 184 -16.47 4.07 -16.38
CA GLY A 184 -17.58 5.01 -16.47
C GLY A 184 -18.04 5.28 -17.90
N ILE A 185 -17.11 5.35 -18.87
CA ILE A 185 -17.45 5.53 -20.29
C ILE A 185 -18.07 4.27 -20.88
N ILE A 186 -17.50 3.09 -20.61
CA ILE A 186 -17.96 1.82 -21.16
C ILE A 186 -19.33 1.43 -20.58
N LEU A 187 -19.49 1.56 -19.26
CA LEU A 187 -20.69 1.13 -18.56
C LEU A 187 -21.76 2.23 -18.51
N GLY A 188 -21.39 3.50 -18.61
CA GLY A 188 -22.29 4.65 -18.50
C GLY A 188 -23.60 4.53 -19.29
N PRO A 189 -23.60 4.08 -20.56
CA PRO A 189 -24.83 3.89 -21.34
C PRO A 189 -25.73 2.76 -20.82
N SER A 190 -25.15 1.75 -20.16
CA SER A 190 -25.84 0.55 -19.66
C SER A 190 -26.31 0.67 -18.21
N VAL A 191 -25.71 1.57 -17.42
CA VAL A 191 -26.16 1.85 -16.05
C VAL A 191 -27.15 3.01 -16.07
N GLY A 192 -28.39 2.74 -16.48
CA GLY A 192 -29.50 3.71 -16.54
C GLY A 192 -29.98 4.29 -15.20
N SER A 193 -29.16 4.19 -14.15
CA SER A 193 -29.43 4.65 -12.80
C SER A 193 -28.64 5.92 -12.51
N ARG A 194 -29.35 7.03 -12.25
CA ARG A 194 -28.76 8.32 -11.82
C ARG A 194 -27.79 8.15 -10.64
N TRP A 195 -28.04 7.17 -9.77
CA TRP A 195 -27.20 6.84 -8.64
C TRP A 195 -25.82 6.29 -9.04
N ALA A 196 -25.76 5.46 -10.06
CA ALA A 196 -24.48 4.90 -10.51
C ALA A 196 -23.55 5.95 -11.12
N SER A 197 -24.09 6.91 -11.88
CA SER A 197 -23.31 8.05 -12.40
C SER A 197 -22.75 8.91 -11.27
N ILE A 198 -23.52 9.15 -10.21
CA ILE A 198 -23.06 9.89 -9.02
C ILE A 198 -21.92 9.11 -8.33
N LEU A 199 -22.09 7.80 -8.13
CA LEU A 199 -21.06 6.96 -7.50
C LEU A 199 -19.76 6.93 -8.30
N LEU A 200 -19.84 6.80 -9.63
CA LEU A 200 -18.68 6.88 -10.51
C LEU A 200 -17.98 8.24 -10.42
N GLY A 201 -18.75 9.33 -10.36
CA GLY A 201 -18.21 10.67 -10.15
C GLY A 201 -17.45 10.81 -8.82
N ILE A 202 -18.03 10.28 -7.73
CA ILE A 202 -17.39 10.26 -6.41
C ILE A 202 -16.10 9.43 -6.47
N PHE A 203 -16.12 8.22 -7.06
CA PHE A 203 -14.91 7.39 -7.18
C PHE A 203 -13.84 8.03 -8.06
N GLY A 204 -14.23 8.72 -9.13
CA GLY A 204 -13.31 9.49 -9.97
C GLY A 204 -12.66 10.62 -9.19
N PHE A 205 -13.43 11.39 -8.44
CA PHE A 205 -12.91 12.47 -7.59
C PHE A 205 -11.97 11.93 -6.50
N VAL A 206 -12.40 10.90 -5.76
CA VAL A 206 -11.56 10.24 -4.74
C VAL A 206 -10.28 9.67 -5.34
N GLY A 207 -10.36 9.05 -6.52
CA GLY A 207 -9.19 8.54 -7.24
C GLY A 207 -8.24 9.66 -7.66
N PHE A 208 -8.77 10.79 -8.13
CA PHE A 208 -7.97 11.96 -8.51
C PHE A 208 -7.29 12.61 -7.30
N SER A 209 -8.03 12.85 -6.21
CA SER A 209 -7.47 13.36 -4.95
C SER A 209 -6.42 12.42 -4.36
N GLY A 210 -6.66 11.10 -4.45
CA GLY A 210 -5.69 10.08 -4.10
C GLY A 210 -4.42 10.22 -4.94
N PHE A 211 -4.53 10.34 -6.26
CA PHE A 211 -3.37 10.51 -7.14
C PHE A 211 -2.57 11.78 -6.83
N ILE A 212 -3.22 12.90 -6.53
CA ILE A 212 -2.53 14.13 -6.08
C ILE A 212 -1.74 13.86 -4.79
N SER A 213 -2.36 13.18 -3.82
CA SER A 213 -1.71 12.81 -2.56
C SER A 213 -0.51 11.89 -2.81
N ALA A 214 -0.63 10.95 -3.75
CA ALA A 214 0.46 10.06 -4.16
C ALA A 214 1.62 10.83 -4.79
N LEU A 215 1.35 11.85 -5.62
CA LEU A 215 2.38 12.73 -6.19
C LEU A 215 3.11 13.52 -5.10
N TRP A 216 2.37 14.04 -4.12
CA TRP A 216 2.96 14.77 -3.01
C TRP A 216 3.88 13.89 -2.15
N LEU A 217 3.41 12.69 -1.78
CA LEU A 217 4.24 11.69 -1.07
C LEU A 217 5.45 11.27 -1.90
N PHE A 218 5.26 11.06 -3.20
CA PHE A 218 6.32 10.69 -4.13
C PHE A 218 7.45 11.74 -4.17
N GLN A 219 7.09 13.02 -4.21
CA GLN A 219 8.05 14.12 -4.21
C GLN A 219 8.77 14.23 -2.86
N GLY A 220 8.04 14.09 -1.75
CA GLY A 220 8.62 14.07 -0.40
C GLY A 220 9.65 12.95 -0.24
N ILE A 221 9.28 11.72 -0.59
CA ILE A 221 10.20 10.56 -0.54
C ILE A 221 11.44 10.80 -1.40
N GLN A 222 11.31 11.45 -2.57
CA GLN A 222 12.46 11.76 -3.42
C GLN A 222 13.47 12.64 -2.71
N SER A 223 12.97 13.75 -2.16
CA SER A 223 13.80 14.76 -1.51
C SER A 223 14.52 14.14 -0.32
N ASP A 224 13.79 13.36 0.49
CA ASP A 224 14.37 12.70 1.65
C ASP A 224 15.44 11.68 1.25
N ILE A 225 15.18 10.82 0.25
CA ILE A 225 16.17 9.81 -0.18
C ILE A 225 17.46 10.47 -0.69
N VAL A 226 17.37 11.56 -1.44
CA VAL A 226 18.55 12.29 -1.92
C VAL A 226 19.35 12.84 -0.74
N LEU A 227 18.70 13.56 0.18
CA LEU A 227 19.34 14.13 1.36
C LEU A 227 19.96 13.05 2.26
N LEU A 228 19.26 11.94 2.45
CA LEU A 228 19.74 10.81 3.25
C LEU A 228 20.96 10.14 2.61
N LYS A 229 20.96 9.96 1.28
CA LYS A 229 22.12 9.42 0.56
C LYS A 229 23.33 10.36 0.64
N GLU A 230 23.12 11.66 0.45
CA GLU A 230 24.19 12.66 0.56
C GLU A 230 24.77 12.72 1.97
N ALA A 231 23.92 12.78 2.99
CA ALA A 231 24.36 12.73 4.39
C ALA A 231 25.15 11.44 4.66
N THR A 232 24.65 10.30 4.20
CA THR A 232 25.29 9.00 4.37
C THR A 232 26.70 8.99 3.76
N LEU A 233 26.84 9.48 2.53
CA LEU A 233 28.14 9.54 1.83
C LEU A 233 29.11 10.52 2.49
N ALA A 234 28.63 11.72 2.85
CA ALA A 234 29.46 12.75 3.49
C ALA A 234 30.01 12.30 4.86
N TYR A 235 29.24 11.53 5.63
CA TYR A 235 29.71 10.94 6.89
C TYR A 235 30.69 9.79 6.68
N GLY A 236 30.49 8.94 5.67
CA GLY A 236 31.42 7.87 5.31
C GLY A 236 32.82 8.38 4.96
N THR A 237 32.90 9.42 4.11
CA THR A 237 34.19 10.03 3.72
C THR A 237 34.91 10.72 4.88
N LYS A 238 34.19 11.22 5.89
CA LYS A 238 34.82 11.81 7.09
C LYS A 238 35.50 10.77 7.99
N LEU A 239 34.94 9.57 8.10
CA LEU A 239 35.51 8.48 8.90
C LEU A 239 36.80 7.95 8.27
N ASP A 240 36.78 7.70 6.96
CA ASP A 240 37.95 7.21 6.21
C ASP A 240 39.15 8.18 6.35
N ASN A 241 38.89 9.49 6.20
CA ASN A 241 39.90 10.53 6.41
C ASN A 241 40.41 10.64 7.87
N GLN A 242 39.63 10.21 8.87
CA GLN A 242 40.06 10.20 10.28
C GLN A 242 40.87 8.95 10.63
N GLU A 243 40.57 7.80 10.01
CA GLU A 243 41.37 6.58 10.16
C GLU A 243 42.74 6.73 9.47
N VAL A 244 42.78 7.31 8.27
CA VAL A 244 44.04 7.62 7.55
C VAL A 244 44.96 8.58 8.32
N LYS A 245 44.40 9.46 9.17
CA LYS A 245 45.19 10.38 10.01
C LYS A 245 45.66 9.77 11.33
N ARG A 246 45.20 8.57 11.68
CA ARG A 246 45.56 7.88 12.94
C ARG A 246 46.51 6.69 12.74
N GLY A 247 46.76 6.28 11.49
CA GLY A 247 47.81 5.32 11.11
C GLY A 247 49.11 6.02 10.74
#